data_AF-A0A938SXM4-F1
#
_entry.id   AF-A0A938SXM4-F1
#
_cell.length_a   1.000
_cell.length_b   1.000
_cell.length_c   1.000
_cell.angle_alpha   90.00
_cell.angle_beta   90.00
_cell.angle_gamma   90.00
#
_symmetry.space_group_name_H-M   'P 1'
#
loop_
_entity.id
_entity.type
_entity.pdbx_description
1 polymer ?
#
loop_
_entity_poly.entity_id
_entity_poly.type
_entity_poly.pdbx_seq_one_letter_code
_entity_poly.pdbx_strand_id
1 'polypeptide(L)'
;MPLDPQLDVNVLADFKAQLNRARLESPQAWESSSRLVGQAHLRASLPKLIAAIQSSSSPPLLRQALVAALRGGAVERVQELPAEQLKCLTGLPATKALRALCVLFGVAAQSSAGPSASLAPQEVEAFVRANRNPFDLLLQAEVAS
;
A
#
# COMPACT_ATOMS: atom_id res chain seq x y z
N MET A 1 -14.30 -15.81 14.31
CA MET A 1 -14.53 -16.86 13.31
C MET A 1 -13.22 -17.56 13.04
N PRO A 2 -13.17 -18.91 13.10
CA PRO A 2 -12.01 -19.65 12.62
C PRO A 2 -11.91 -19.49 11.09
N LEU A 3 -10.71 -19.62 10.54
CA LEU A 3 -10.53 -19.65 9.08
C LEU A 3 -11.32 -20.83 8.50
N ASP A 4 -12.02 -20.61 7.40
CA ASP A 4 -12.72 -21.68 6.70
C ASP A 4 -11.75 -22.84 6.40
N PRO A 5 -12.12 -24.09 6.72
CA PRO A 5 -11.26 -25.28 6.61
C PRO A 5 -10.92 -25.68 5.16
N GLN A 6 -11.20 -24.82 4.17
CA GLN A 6 -11.01 -25.08 2.75
C GLN A 6 -9.80 -24.36 2.12
N LEU A 7 -9.15 -23.44 2.83
CA LEU A 7 -7.97 -22.78 2.29
C LEU A 7 -6.74 -23.70 2.41
N ASP A 8 -6.29 -24.23 1.28
CA ASP A 8 -5.12 -25.12 1.21
C ASP A 8 -3.89 -24.46 1.85
N VAL A 9 -3.19 -25.22 2.69
CA VAL A 9 -1.97 -24.78 3.39
C VAL A 9 -0.88 -24.38 2.41
N ASN A 10 -0.78 -25.05 1.26
CA ASN A 10 0.19 -24.73 0.20
C ASN A 10 -0.15 -23.38 -0.45
N VAL A 11 -1.42 -23.14 -0.80
CA VAL A 11 -1.87 -21.85 -1.34
C VAL A 11 -1.56 -20.71 -0.37
N LEU A 12 -1.76 -20.96 0.93
CA LEU A 12 -1.48 -19.99 1.97
C LEU A 12 0.04 -19.75 2.15
N ALA A 13 0.85 -20.80 2.07
CA ALA A 13 2.31 -20.70 2.14
C ALA A 13 2.87 -19.93 0.94
N ASP A 14 2.40 -20.24 -0.27
CA ASP A 14 2.79 -19.56 -1.50
C ASP A 14 2.42 -18.07 -1.45
N PHE A 15 1.22 -17.75 -0.97
CA PHE A 15 0.80 -16.37 -0.79
C PHE A 15 1.69 -15.60 0.21
N LYS A 16 2.06 -16.23 1.32
CA LYS A 16 3.00 -15.63 2.31
C LYS A 16 4.38 -15.41 1.70
N ALA A 17 4.86 -16.35 0.88
CA ALA A 17 6.12 -16.20 0.16
C ALA A 17 6.04 -15.04 -0.85
N GLN A 18 4.93 -14.91 -1.57
CA GLN A 18 4.68 -13.82 -2.51
C GLN A 18 4.65 -12.45 -1.81
N LEU A 19 3.96 -12.35 -0.66
CA LEU A 19 3.95 -11.13 0.16
C LEU A 19 5.35 -10.72 0.61
N ASN A 20 6.16 -11.68 1.08
CA ASN A 20 7.53 -11.39 1.50
C ASN A 20 8.39 -10.94 0.33
N ARG A 21 8.28 -11.61 -0.83
CA ARG A 21 9.00 -11.24 -2.05
C ARG A 21 8.65 -9.82 -2.50
N ALA A 22 7.36 -9.49 -2.59
CA ALA A 22 6.91 -8.14 -2.98
C ALA A 22 7.46 -7.04 -2.07
N ARG A 23 7.59 -7.31 -0.77
CA ARG A 23 8.19 -6.35 0.19
C ARG A 23 9.68 -6.14 -0.03
N LEU A 24 10.42 -7.19 -0.39
CA LEU A 24 11.85 -7.14 -0.62
C LEU A 24 12.18 -6.50 -1.98
N GLU A 25 11.39 -6.81 -3.00
CA GLU A 25 11.59 -6.34 -4.38
C GLU A 25 11.10 -4.91 -4.61
N SER A 26 10.23 -4.37 -3.73
CA SER A 26 9.68 -3.01 -3.87
C SER A 26 9.88 -2.12 -2.63
N PRO A 27 11.13 -1.73 -2.29
CA PRO A 27 11.41 -0.90 -1.11
C PRO A 27 10.69 0.45 -1.12
N GLN A 28 10.63 1.12 -2.27
CA GLN A 28 9.97 2.43 -2.43
C GLN A 28 8.44 2.34 -2.23
N ALA A 29 7.81 1.29 -2.77
CA ALA A 29 6.40 1.03 -2.55
C ALA A 29 6.12 0.68 -1.07
N TRP A 30 7.04 -0.07 -0.44
CA TRP A 30 6.96 -0.37 0.98
C TRP A 30 7.03 0.87 1.86
N GLU A 31 7.90 1.81 1.57
CA GLU A 31 7.98 3.09 2.28
C GLU A 31 6.68 3.90 2.10
N SER A 32 6.23 4.03 0.87
CA SER A 32 5.00 4.76 0.49
C SER A 32 3.72 4.15 1.11
N SER A 33 3.70 2.82 1.31
CA SER A 33 2.56 2.12 1.89
C SER A 33 2.21 2.58 3.32
N SER A 34 3.17 3.17 4.06
CA SER A 34 2.94 3.67 5.41
C SER A 34 1.87 4.77 5.46
N ARG A 35 1.85 5.66 4.45
CA ARG A 35 0.89 6.75 4.34
C ARG A 35 -0.52 6.23 4.07
N LEU A 36 -0.62 5.18 3.24
CA LEU A 36 -1.88 4.56 2.85
C LEU A 36 -2.62 3.87 3.99
N VAL A 37 -1.89 3.37 4.97
CA VAL A 37 -2.48 2.69 6.15
C VAL A 37 -2.64 3.61 7.36
N GLY A 38 -2.24 4.88 7.23
CA GLY A 38 -2.51 5.91 8.24
C GLY A 38 -3.99 6.29 8.27
N GLN A 39 -4.49 6.73 9.44
CA GLN A 39 -5.91 7.05 9.64
C GLN A 39 -6.49 7.99 8.58
N ALA A 40 -5.72 9.00 8.16
CA ALA A 40 -6.16 9.99 7.17
C ALA A 40 -6.44 9.40 5.77
N HIS A 41 -5.75 8.32 5.38
CA HIS A 41 -5.81 7.78 4.01
C HIS A 41 -6.41 6.38 3.95
N LEU A 42 -6.61 5.70 5.08
CA LEU A 42 -7.11 4.34 5.13
C LEU A 42 -8.48 4.18 4.45
N ARG A 43 -9.40 5.11 4.73
CA ARG A 43 -10.74 5.15 4.11
C ARG A 43 -10.68 5.18 2.57
N ALA A 44 -9.70 5.87 2.01
CA ALA A 44 -9.53 6.02 0.57
C ALA A 44 -8.73 4.88 -0.06
N SER A 45 -7.79 4.29 0.68
CA SER A 45 -6.91 3.23 0.18
C SER A 45 -7.54 1.85 0.25
N LEU A 46 -8.39 1.59 1.25
CA LEU A 46 -8.94 0.27 1.51
C LEU A 46 -9.92 -0.22 0.43
N PRO A 47 -10.84 0.61 -0.11
CA PRO A 47 -11.67 0.20 -1.24
C PRO A 47 -10.84 -0.12 -2.49
N LYS A 48 -9.78 0.66 -2.75
CA LYS A 48 -8.85 0.41 -3.86
C LYS A 48 -8.12 -0.92 -3.70
N LEU A 49 -7.70 -1.23 -2.47
CA LEU A 49 -7.09 -2.51 -2.14
C LEU A 49 -8.05 -3.68 -2.35
N ILE A 50 -9.32 -3.55 -1.93
CA ILE A 50 -10.33 -4.59 -2.13
C ILE A 50 -10.60 -4.81 -3.61
N ALA A 51 -10.76 -3.74 -4.39
CA ALA A 51 -10.92 -3.85 -5.84
C ALA A 51 -9.72 -4.56 -6.48
N ALA A 52 -8.50 -4.20 -6.09
CA ALA A 52 -7.28 -4.82 -6.61
C ALA A 52 -7.16 -6.32 -6.23
N ILE A 53 -7.59 -6.69 -5.01
CA ILE A 53 -7.69 -8.10 -4.59
C ILE A 53 -8.72 -8.84 -5.44
N GLN A 54 -9.90 -8.26 -5.65
CA GLN A 54 -10.97 -8.88 -6.43
C GLN A 54 -10.61 -9.04 -7.91
N SER A 55 -9.84 -8.13 -8.49
CA SER A 55 -9.36 -8.21 -9.87
C SER A 55 -8.11 -9.07 -10.04
N SER A 56 -7.49 -9.53 -8.95
CA SER A 56 -6.26 -10.33 -9.04
C SER A 56 -6.52 -11.73 -9.57
N SER A 57 -5.47 -12.37 -10.08
CA SER A 57 -5.44 -13.78 -10.47
C SER A 57 -5.30 -14.74 -9.28
N SER A 58 -5.40 -14.25 -8.04
CA SER A 58 -5.32 -15.07 -6.84
C SER A 58 -6.50 -16.06 -6.76
N PRO A 59 -6.32 -17.24 -6.13
CA PRO A 59 -7.39 -18.21 -5.98
C PRO A 59 -8.68 -17.61 -5.38
N PRO A 60 -9.87 -17.98 -5.86
CA PRO A 60 -11.14 -17.38 -5.42
C PRO A 60 -11.34 -17.41 -3.89
N LEU A 61 -11.05 -18.55 -3.25
CA LEU A 61 -11.16 -18.70 -1.79
C LEU A 61 -10.20 -17.77 -1.04
N LEU A 62 -8.98 -17.56 -1.55
CA LEU A 62 -8.02 -16.64 -0.95
C LEU A 62 -8.51 -15.19 -1.07
N ARG A 63 -9.04 -14.79 -2.24
CA ARG A 63 -9.62 -13.46 -2.44
C ARG A 63 -10.78 -13.20 -1.49
N GLN A 64 -11.70 -14.17 -1.35
CA GLN A 64 -12.83 -14.08 -0.42
C GLN A 64 -12.36 -13.96 1.03
N ALA A 65 -11.41 -14.80 1.45
CA ALA A 65 -10.84 -14.76 2.80
C ALA A 65 -10.16 -13.41 3.10
N LEU A 66 -9.43 -12.85 2.13
CA LEU A 66 -8.78 -11.54 2.27
C LEU A 66 -9.83 -10.42 2.38
N VAL A 67 -10.83 -10.39 1.50
CA VAL A 67 -11.89 -9.36 1.54
C VAL A 67 -12.70 -9.44 2.85
N ALA A 68 -12.99 -10.65 3.33
CA ALA A 68 -13.63 -10.86 4.63
C ALA A 68 -12.75 -10.36 5.79
N ALA A 69 -11.46 -10.68 5.77
CA ALA A 69 -10.51 -10.20 6.77
C ALA A 69 -10.31 -8.67 6.73
N LEU A 70 -10.59 -8.02 5.59
CA LEU A 70 -10.62 -6.56 5.44
C LEU A 70 -12.00 -5.94 5.75
N ARG A 71 -12.95 -6.73 6.25
CA ARG A 71 -14.34 -6.34 6.55
C ARG A 71 -15.03 -5.62 5.39
N GLY A 72 -14.74 -6.03 4.15
CA GLY A 72 -15.33 -5.41 2.96
C GLY A 72 -14.98 -3.91 2.77
N GLY A 73 -14.01 -3.38 3.52
CA GLY A 73 -13.53 -2.00 3.35
C GLY A 73 -14.22 -0.97 4.24
N ALA A 74 -15.11 -1.41 5.15
CA ALA A 74 -15.93 -0.55 5.99
C ALA A 74 -15.26 -0.13 7.32
N VAL A 75 -13.92 -0.13 7.40
CA VAL A 75 -13.20 0.23 8.64
C VAL A 75 -12.57 1.61 8.57
N GLU A 76 -12.58 2.28 9.71
CA GLU A 76 -11.97 3.61 9.89
C GLU A 76 -10.53 3.52 10.37
N ARG A 77 -10.23 2.42 11.07
CA ARG A 77 -8.97 2.24 11.77
C ARG A 77 -8.47 0.81 11.58
N VAL A 78 -7.16 0.66 11.46
CA VAL A 78 -6.52 -0.66 11.33
C VAL A 78 -6.83 -1.56 12.52
N GLN A 79 -7.03 -0.99 13.72
CA GLN A 79 -7.37 -1.72 14.93
C GLN A 79 -8.75 -2.39 14.89
N GLU A 80 -9.64 -1.97 13.98
CA GLU A 80 -10.96 -2.56 13.81
C GLU A 80 -10.92 -3.85 12.98
N LEU A 81 -9.78 -4.13 12.33
CA LEU A 81 -9.60 -5.34 11.55
C LEU A 81 -9.33 -6.56 12.45
N PRO A 82 -9.80 -7.76 12.05
CA PRO A 82 -9.52 -8.99 12.77
C PRO A 82 -8.04 -9.37 12.68
N ALA A 83 -7.25 -8.92 13.67
CA ALA A 83 -5.79 -9.07 13.69
C ALA A 83 -5.33 -10.52 13.55
N GLU A 84 -5.97 -11.45 14.26
CA GLU A 84 -5.62 -12.88 14.19
C GLU A 84 -5.92 -13.48 12.81
N GLN A 85 -7.06 -13.13 12.20
CA GLN A 85 -7.40 -13.62 10.86
C GLN A 85 -6.41 -13.10 9.81
N LEU A 86 -6.07 -11.81 9.86
CA LEU A 86 -5.05 -11.22 8.99
C LEU A 86 -3.67 -11.85 9.20
N LYS A 87 -3.31 -12.14 10.45
CA LYS A 87 -2.05 -12.80 10.79
C LYS A 87 -2.02 -14.25 10.28
N CYS A 88 -3.11 -14.99 10.37
CA CYS A 88 -3.17 -16.34 9.80
C CYS A 88 -3.01 -16.30 8.27
N LEU A 89 -3.66 -15.35 7.59
CA LEU A 89 -3.60 -15.20 6.13
C LEU A 89 -2.25 -14.70 5.62
N THR A 90 -1.64 -13.72 6.31
CA THR A 90 -0.45 -13.02 5.80
C THR A 90 0.84 -13.36 6.55
N GLY A 91 0.75 -13.98 7.73
CA GLY A 91 1.88 -14.17 8.64
C GLY A 91 2.31 -12.89 9.37
N LEU A 92 1.58 -11.78 9.20
CA LEU A 92 1.99 -10.45 9.66
C LEU A 92 0.93 -9.82 10.60
N PRO A 93 1.35 -8.95 11.53
CA PRO A 93 0.42 -8.09 12.28
C PRO A 93 -0.41 -7.20 11.35
N ALA A 94 -1.63 -6.84 11.74
CA ALA A 94 -2.62 -6.13 10.90
C ALA A 94 -2.05 -4.94 10.08
N THR A 95 -1.31 -4.04 10.72
CA THR A 95 -0.71 -2.89 10.01
C THR A 95 0.32 -3.31 8.97
N LYS A 96 1.19 -4.28 9.29
CA LYS A 96 2.19 -4.80 8.34
C LYS A 96 1.52 -5.61 7.23
N ALA A 97 0.46 -6.34 7.55
CA ALA A 97 -0.35 -7.08 6.60
C ALA A 97 -0.96 -6.12 5.57
N LEU A 98 -1.66 -5.07 5.99
CA LEU A 98 -2.22 -4.06 5.08
C LEU A 98 -1.16 -3.43 4.18
N ARG A 99 -0.02 -3.01 4.76
CA ARG A 99 1.07 -2.44 3.97
C ARG A 99 1.58 -3.41 2.91
N ALA A 100 1.81 -4.66 3.29
CA ALA A 100 2.29 -5.70 2.40
C ALA A 100 1.28 -5.99 1.28
N LEU A 101 -0.01 -6.01 1.60
CA LEU A 101 -1.10 -6.17 0.62
C LEU A 101 -1.13 -4.96 -0.34
N CYS A 102 -1.02 -3.72 0.16
CA CYS A 102 -0.94 -2.53 -0.69
C CYS A 102 0.25 -2.55 -1.64
N VAL A 103 1.39 -3.11 -1.23
CA VAL A 103 2.56 -3.30 -2.10
C VAL A 103 2.29 -4.40 -3.12
N LEU A 104 1.87 -5.59 -2.68
CA LEU A 104 1.64 -6.75 -3.54
C LEU A 104 0.60 -6.48 -4.62
N PHE A 105 -0.49 -5.79 -4.27
CA PHE A 105 -1.58 -5.45 -5.20
C PHE A 105 -1.38 -4.10 -5.90
N GLY A 106 -0.20 -3.47 -5.78
CA GLY A 106 0.16 -2.27 -6.55
C GLY A 106 -0.54 -0.97 -6.14
N VAL A 107 -1.32 -0.96 -5.05
CA VAL A 107 -1.98 0.26 -4.52
C VAL A 107 -0.96 1.30 -4.05
N ALA A 108 0.16 0.83 -3.50
CA ALA A 108 1.24 1.71 -3.03
C ALA A 108 1.97 2.44 -4.15
N ALA A 109 2.16 1.81 -5.31
CA ALA A 109 2.80 2.42 -6.47
C ALA A 109 1.90 3.46 -7.16
N GLN A 110 0.58 3.25 -7.17
CA GLN A 110 -0.37 4.22 -7.72
C GLN A 110 -0.46 5.50 -6.88
N SER A 111 -0.14 5.42 -5.59
CA SER A 111 -0.16 6.60 -4.71
C SER A 111 1.09 7.47 -4.83
N SER A 112 2.18 6.99 -5.45
CA SER A 112 3.35 7.81 -5.77
C SER A 112 3.23 8.52 -7.11
N ALA A 113 2.12 8.32 -7.85
CA ALA A 113 1.81 9.02 -9.10
C ALA A 113 1.21 10.42 -8.89
N GLY A 114 1.39 11.03 -7.70
CA GLY A 114 1.27 12.47 -7.60
C GLY A 114 2.36 13.10 -8.48
N PRO A 115 2.11 14.26 -9.12
CA PRO A 115 3.13 14.93 -9.89
C PRO A 115 4.24 15.34 -8.92
N SER A 116 5.28 14.51 -8.80
CA SER A 116 6.59 15.05 -8.47
C SER A 116 6.87 16.01 -9.60
N ALA A 117 6.77 17.31 -9.32
CA ALA A 117 7.33 18.34 -10.16
C ALA A 117 8.84 18.07 -10.23
N SER A 118 9.22 17.16 -11.13
CA SER A 118 10.60 16.82 -11.38
C SER A 118 11.13 17.97 -12.20
N LEU A 119 11.55 19.04 -11.53
CA LEU A 119 12.34 20.08 -12.15
C LEU A 119 13.52 19.39 -12.82
N ALA A 120 13.70 19.65 -14.12
CA ALA A 120 14.80 19.09 -14.85
C ALA A 120 16.11 19.56 -14.18
N PRO A 121 17.17 18.75 -14.15
CA PRO A 121 18.44 19.14 -13.52
C PRO A 121 18.98 20.49 -14.04
N GLN A 122 18.69 20.83 -15.29
CA GLN A 122 19.06 22.12 -15.89
C GLN A 122 18.28 23.30 -15.29
N GLU A 123 17.02 23.10 -14.92
CA GLU A 123 16.17 24.13 -14.29
C GLU A 123 16.63 24.39 -12.86
N VAL A 124 17.01 23.34 -12.13
CA VAL A 124 17.60 23.46 -10.78
C VAL A 124 18.93 24.20 -10.85
N GLU A 125 19.80 23.86 -11.80
CA GLU A 125 21.10 24.52 -11.96
C GLU A 125 20.96 26.00 -12.37
N ALA A 126 20.06 26.30 -13.31
CA ALA A 126 19.74 27.67 -13.70
C ALA A 126 19.19 28.48 -12.52
N PHE A 127 18.30 27.89 -11.71
CA PHE A 127 17.72 28.54 -10.54
C PHE A 127 18.75 28.83 -9.45
N VAL A 128 19.62 27.86 -9.13
CA VAL A 128 20.69 28.04 -8.12
C VAL A 128 21.71 29.08 -8.56
N ARG A 129 21.98 29.20 -9.86
CA ARG A 129 22.86 30.26 -10.39
C ARG A 129 22.19 31.64 -10.39
N ALA A 130 20.88 31.70 -10.62
CA ALA A 130 20.12 32.95 -10.71
C ALA A 130 19.70 33.52 -9.34
N ASN A 131 19.60 32.67 -8.31
CA ASN A 131 19.11 33.07 -6.98
C ASN A 131 20.21 32.97 -5.92
N ARG A 132 20.27 33.98 -5.06
CA ARG A 132 21.27 34.06 -3.98
C ARG A 132 21.00 33.05 -2.87
N ASN A 133 19.76 32.55 -2.76
CA ASN A 133 19.34 31.55 -1.79
C ASN A 133 18.76 30.31 -2.51
N PRO A 134 19.42 29.15 -2.44
CA PRO A 134 18.95 27.94 -3.10
C PRO A 134 17.66 27.36 -2.50
N PHE A 135 17.29 27.75 -1.27
CA PHE A 135 16.06 27.28 -0.63
C PHE A 135 14.79 27.99 -1.13
N ASP A 136 14.92 29.09 -1.87
CA ASP A 136 13.77 29.80 -2.46
C ASP A 136 13.02 28.94 -3.49
N LEU A 137 13.67 27.88 -3.99
CA LEU A 137 13.07 26.86 -4.87
C LEU A 137 11.92 26.11 -4.17
N LEU A 138 12.00 25.94 -2.85
CA LEU A 138 10.95 25.28 -2.05
C LEU A 138 9.72 26.16 -1.84
N LEU A 139 9.85 27.48 -2.05
CA LEU A 139 8.75 28.44 -1.95
C LEU A 139 7.98 28.56 -3.28
N GLN A 140 8.60 28.20 -4.40
CA GLN A 140 7.94 28.17 -5.72
C GLN A 140 7.22 26.86 -6.02
N ALA A 141 7.48 25.80 -5.25
CA ALA A 141 6.71 24.57 -5.28
C ALA A 141 5.34 24.77 -4.57
N GLU A 142 4.53 25.71 -5.06
CA GLU A 142 3.15 25.85 -4.59
C GLU A 142 2.29 24.67 -5.04
N VAL A 143 1.42 24.28 -4.10
CA VAL A 143 0.46 23.19 -4.15
C VAL A 143 -0.51 23.37 -5.31
N ALA A 144 -0.45 22.48 -6.31
CA ALA A 144 -1.50 22.39 -7.32
C ALA A 144 -2.76 21.73 -6.69
N SER A 145 -3.86 22.50 -6.69
CA SER A 145 -5.22 22.01 -6.39
C SER A 145 -5.80 21.19 -7.55
#